data_AF-A0A5S3SEZ7-F1
#
_entry.id   AF-A0A5S3SEZ7-F1
#
_cell.length_a   1.000
_cell.length_b   1.000
_cell.length_c   1.000
_cell.angle_alpha   90.00
_cell.angle_beta   90.00
_cell.angle_gamma   90.00
#
_symmetry.space_group_name_H-M   'P 1'
#
loop_
_entity.id
_entity.type
_entity.pdbx_description
1 polymer ?
#
loop_
_entity_poly.entity_id
_entity_poly.type
_entity_poly.pdbx_seq_one_letter_code
_entity_poly.pdbx_strand_id
1 'polypeptide(L)'
;MEPSNKLKIESLNEEWRDKDTVMLHACFQLLKDTVEKERLFEVTNWDVDEITRSTKQELETLYHWWLTYEEPIVPEPEEISEQNKMLHRLIDIRWALWT
;
A
#
# COMPACT_ATOMS: atom_id res chain seq x y z
N MET A 1 4.23 5.94 -22.55
CA MET A 1 4.25 6.05 -21.08
C MET A 1 2.93 6.66 -20.68
N GLU A 2 2.18 5.99 -19.81
CA GLU A 2 1.04 6.62 -19.16
C GLU A 2 1.53 7.75 -18.24
N PRO A 3 0.70 8.76 -17.93
CA PRO A 3 1.09 9.82 -17.03
C PRO A 3 1.32 9.26 -15.62
N SER A 4 2.51 9.44 -15.06
CA SER A 4 2.85 9.01 -13.69
C SER A 4 2.11 9.76 -12.58
N ASN A 5 1.33 10.79 -12.93
CA ASN A 5 0.51 11.57 -12.01
C ASN A 5 -0.96 11.11 -11.97
N LYS A 6 -1.29 9.98 -12.61
CA LYS A 6 -2.62 9.36 -12.55
C LYS A 6 -2.52 8.00 -11.86
N LEU A 7 -3.38 7.79 -10.88
CA LEU A 7 -3.52 6.52 -10.18
C LEU A 7 -4.92 5.98 -10.42
N LYS A 8 -5.02 4.78 -11.01
CA LYS A 8 -6.27 4.03 -11.09
C LYS A 8 -6.36 3.12 -9.86
N ILE A 9 -7.35 3.35 -9.01
CA ILE A 9 -7.60 2.53 -7.83
C ILE A 9 -8.47 1.34 -8.25
N GLU A 10 -7.88 0.15 -8.35
CA GLU A 10 -8.54 -1.05 -8.88
C GLU A 10 -9.50 -1.71 -7.88
N SER A 11 -9.28 -1.47 -6.59
CA SER A 11 -10.11 -2.02 -5.51
C SER A 11 -11.41 -1.26 -5.27
N LEU A 12 -11.62 -0.10 -5.94
CA LEU A 12 -12.86 0.68 -5.82
C LEU A 12 -13.63 0.68 -7.14
N ASN A 13 -14.96 0.72 -7.03
CA ASN A 13 -15.87 0.92 -8.16
C ASN A 13 -16.06 2.42 -8.45
N GLU A 14 -16.85 2.75 -9.48
CA GLU A 14 -17.12 4.14 -9.90
C GLU A 14 -18.17 4.86 -9.02
N GLU A 15 -18.61 4.24 -7.92
CA GLU A 15 -19.58 4.82 -7.01
C GLU A 15 -18.95 5.89 -6.11
N TRP A 16 -19.80 6.68 -5.46
CA TRP A 16 -19.34 7.63 -4.46
C TRP A 16 -18.71 6.91 -3.27
N ARG A 17 -17.56 7.41 -2.82
CA ARG A 17 -16.79 6.87 -1.68
C ARG A 17 -16.32 8.00 -0.78
N ASP A 18 -16.27 7.72 0.51
CA ASP A 18 -15.67 8.60 1.49
C ASP A 18 -14.18 8.84 1.20
N LYS A 19 -13.69 10.03 1.58
CA LYS A 19 -12.33 10.46 1.22
C LYS A 19 -11.23 9.75 2.00
N ASP A 20 -11.54 9.28 3.20
CA ASP A 20 -10.67 8.41 3.99
C ASP A 20 -10.48 7.05 3.31
N THR A 21 -11.55 6.39 2.86
CA THR A 21 -11.50 5.16 2.06
C THR A 21 -10.69 5.37 0.79
N VAL A 22 -10.98 6.45 0.04
CA VAL A 22 -10.22 6.75 -1.19
C VAL A 22 -8.74 6.94 -0.90
N MET A 23 -8.38 7.60 0.20
CA MET A 23 -6.99 7.81 0.60
C MET A 23 -6.29 6.48 0.95
N LEU A 24 -6.93 5.63 1.76
CA LEU A 24 -6.40 4.31 2.11
C LEU A 24 -6.13 3.48 0.85
N HIS A 25 -7.15 3.35 0.00
CA HIS A 25 -7.05 2.56 -1.23
C HIS A 25 -6.03 3.13 -2.21
N ALA A 26 -5.91 4.46 -2.32
CA ALA A 26 -4.89 5.08 -3.15
C ALA A 26 -3.48 4.75 -2.67
N CYS A 27 -3.21 4.87 -1.37
CA CYS A 27 -1.89 4.58 -0.81
C CYS A 27 -1.51 3.11 -1.02
N PHE A 28 -2.43 2.18 -0.79
CA PHE A 28 -2.14 0.76 -0.99
C PHE A 28 -2.17 0.31 -2.45
N GLN A 29 -2.87 1.02 -3.33
CA GLN A 29 -2.71 0.82 -4.78
C GLN A 29 -1.30 1.17 -5.24
N LEU A 30 -0.69 2.24 -4.71
CA LEU A 30 0.71 2.57 -5.01
C LEU A 30 1.64 1.44 -4.58
N LEU A 31 1.49 0.93 -3.35
CA LEU A 31 2.25 -0.23 -2.88
C LEU A 31 2.08 -1.44 -3.80
N LYS A 32 0.83 -1.78 -4.14
CA LYS A 32 0.50 -2.91 -5.02
C LYS A 32 1.14 -2.74 -6.40
N ASP A 33 1.04 -1.56 -6.99
CA ASP A 33 1.62 -1.26 -8.31
C ASP A 33 3.15 -1.40 -8.29
N THR A 34 3.81 -0.86 -7.27
CA THR A 34 5.27 -1.02 -7.08
C THR A 34 5.64 -2.51 -6.94
N VAL A 35 4.91 -3.27 -6.14
CA VAL A 35 5.19 -4.71 -5.95
C VAL A 35 4.95 -5.52 -7.22
N GLU A 36 3.80 -5.34 -7.88
CA GLU A 36 3.35 -6.22 -8.97
C GLU A 36 3.81 -5.75 -10.35
N LYS A 37 3.65 -4.46 -10.65
CA LYS A 37 3.96 -3.91 -11.99
C LYS A 37 5.45 -3.64 -12.15
N GLU A 38 6.09 -3.16 -11.10
CA GLU A 38 7.52 -2.83 -11.11
C GLU A 38 8.40 -3.97 -10.59
N ARG A 39 7.78 -5.05 -10.08
CA ARG A 39 8.46 -6.27 -9.59
C ARG A 39 9.49 -5.95 -8.51
N LEU A 40 9.15 -5.06 -7.59
CA LEU A 40 10.01 -4.49 -6.56
C LEU A 40 10.92 -5.51 -5.85
N PHE A 41 10.36 -6.67 -5.48
CA PHE A 41 11.10 -7.70 -4.75
C PHE A 41 12.10 -8.48 -5.60
N GLU A 42 12.00 -8.39 -6.92
CA GLU A 42 12.87 -9.09 -7.88
C GLU A 42 13.98 -8.18 -8.41
N VAL A 43 13.70 -6.88 -8.55
CA VAL A 43 14.63 -5.92 -9.17
C VAL A 43 15.56 -5.24 -8.15
N THR A 44 15.15 -5.15 -6.88
CA THR A 44 15.89 -4.44 -5.84
C THR A 44 16.74 -5.41 -5.01
N ASN A 45 18.01 -5.06 -4.76
CA ASN A 45 18.85 -5.81 -3.83
C ASN A 45 18.52 -5.42 -2.38
N TRP A 46 17.80 -6.29 -1.68
CA TRP A 46 17.34 -6.02 -0.32
C TRP A 46 18.35 -6.40 0.78
N ASP A 47 19.41 -7.13 0.45
CA ASP A 47 20.37 -7.69 1.41
C ASP A 47 21.61 -6.80 1.64
N VAL A 48 21.49 -5.50 1.34
CA VAL A 48 22.61 -4.54 1.46
C VAL A 48 22.92 -4.19 2.91
N ASP A 49 21.90 -3.95 3.72
CA ASP A 49 22.02 -3.57 5.12
C ASP A 49 20.76 -3.94 5.92
N GLU A 50 20.79 -3.70 7.24
CA GLU A 50 19.68 -4.04 8.13
C GLU A 50 18.43 -3.17 7.92
N ILE A 51 18.59 -1.90 7.56
CA ILE A 51 17.48 -0.99 7.27
C ILE A 51 16.78 -1.46 6.00
N THR A 52 17.54 -1.77 4.96
CA THR A 52 17.00 -2.28 3.71
C THR A 52 16.25 -3.62 3.92
N ARG A 53 16.85 -4.59 4.65
CA ARG A 53 16.19 -5.88 4.94
C ARG A 53 14.91 -5.74 5.77
N SER A 54 14.93 -4.93 6.82
CA SER A 54 13.74 -4.68 7.65
C SER A 54 12.64 -3.96 6.88
N THR A 55 13.01 -3.02 6.00
CA THR A 55 12.06 -2.34 5.10
C THR A 55 11.41 -3.32 4.13
N LYS A 56 12.15 -4.30 3.59
CA LYS A 56 11.56 -5.36 2.75
C LYS A 56 10.48 -6.13 3.49
N GLN A 57 10.78 -6.57 4.72
CA GLN A 57 9.84 -7.33 5.55
C GLN A 57 8.58 -6.53 5.86
N GLU A 58 8.74 -5.22 6.07
CA GLU A 58 7.64 -4.30 6.29
C GLU A 58 6.76 -4.15 5.04
N LEU A 59 7.37 -3.98 3.86
CA LEU A 59 6.67 -3.96 2.57
C LEU A 59 5.89 -5.27 2.32
N GLU A 60 6.53 -6.42 2.56
CA GLU A 60 5.89 -7.73 2.43
C GLU A 60 4.69 -7.87 3.37
N THR A 61 4.83 -7.41 4.62
CA THR A 61 3.75 -7.42 5.62
C THR A 61 2.57 -6.54 5.20
N LEU A 62 2.84 -5.31 4.77
CA LEU A 62 1.81 -4.36 4.35
C LEU A 62 1.11 -4.81 3.05
N TYR A 63 1.88 -5.37 2.11
CA TYR A 63 1.33 -5.92 0.88
C TYR A 63 0.43 -7.12 1.17
N HIS A 64 0.86 -8.04 2.05
CA HIS A 64 0.04 -9.19 2.44
C HIS A 64 -1.23 -8.78 3.18
N TRP A 65 -1.14 -7.79 4.08
CA TRP A 65 -2.31 -7.21 4.73
C TRP A 65 -3.29 -6.65 3.69
N TRP A 66 -2.81 -5.90 2.71
CA TRP A 66 -3.66 -5.35 1.66
C TRP A 66 -4.35 -6.41 0.81
N LEU A 67 -3.65 -7.50 0.47
CA LEU A 67 -4.24 -8.62 -0.28
C LEU A 67 -5.32 -9.37 0.50
N THR A 68 -5.31 -9.28 1.83
CA THR A 68 -6.27 -9.93 2.73
C THR A 68 -7.31 -8.96 3.28
N TYR A 69 -7.19 -7.68 2.97
CA TYR A 69 -8.10 -6.64 3.43
C TYR A 69 -9.46 -6.78 2.73
N GLU A 70 -10.50 -6.90 3.54
CA GLU A 70 -11.89 -6.81 3.10
C GLU A 70 -12.48 -5.51 3.64
N GLU A 71 -12.96 -4.65 2.74
CA GLU A 71 -13.56 -3.36 3.10
C GLU A 71 -14.89 -3.60 3.85
N PRO A 72 -15.03 -3.16 5.11
CA PRO A 72 -16.27 -3.31 5.85
C PRO A 72 -17.34 -2.33 5.33
N ILE A 73 -18.61 -2.74 5.38
CA ILE A 73 -19.75 -1.87 5.00
C ILE A 73 -19.85 -0.67 5.93
N VAL A 74 -19.65 -0.90 7.23
CA VAL A 74 -19.57 0.13 8.27
C VAL A 74 -18.38 -0.24 9.15
N PRO A 75 -17.28 0.53 9.11
CA PRO A 75 -16.09 0.21 9.87
C PRO A 75 -16.30 0.44 11.37
N GLU A 76 -16.01 -0.58 12.16
CA GLU A 76 -15.95 -0.49 13.63
C GLU A 76 -14.69 0.28 14.08
N PRO A 77 -14.67 0.86 15.30
CA PRO A 77 -13.52 1.62 15.80
C PRO A 77 -12.18 0.87 15.72
N GLU A 78 -12.18 -0.44 15.94
CA GLU A 78 -11.01 -1.31 15.84
C GLU A 78 -10.50 -1.43 14.40
N GLU A 79 -11.40 -1.49 13.42
CA GLU A 79 -11.05 -1.57 11.99
C GLU A 79 -10.46 -0.25 11.52
N ILE A 80 -11.05 0.89 11.93
CA ILE A 80 -10.50 2.22 11.66
C ILE A 80 -9.10 2.36 12.28
N SER A 81 -8.92 1.85 13.50
CA SER A 81 -7.63 1.88 14.19
C SER A 81 -6.57 1.06 13.44
N GLU A 82 -6.91 -0.16 13.00
CA GLU A 82 -5.99 -1.00 12.24
C GLU A 82 -5.68 -0.40 10.86
N GLN A 83 -6.67 0.13 10.14
CA GLN A 83 -6.46 0.83 8.86
C GLN A 83 -5.49 2.02 9.03
N ASN A 84 -5.69 2.84 10.05
CA ASN A 84 -4.80 3.96 10.35
C ASN A 84 -3.38 3.49 10.67
N LYS A 85 -3.24 2.43 11.46
CA LYS A 85 -1.94 1.85 11.81
C LYS A 85 -1.21 1.33 10.56
N MET A 86 -1.90 0.63 9.66
CA MET A 86 -1.30 0.14 8.42
C MET A 86 -0.92 1.29 7.48
N LEU A 87 -1.77 2.31 7.38
CA LEU A 87 -1.47 3.51 6.59
C LEU A 87 -0.24 4.27 7.14
N HIS A 88 -0.14 4.44 8.46
CA HIS A 88 1.02 5.06 9.09
C HIS A 88 2.32 4.30 8.81
N ARG A 89 2.28 2.98 8.99
CA ARG A 89 3.41 2.09 8.67
C ARG A 89 3.87 2.27 7.22
N LEU A 90 2.93 2.30 6.26
CA LEU A 90 3.25 2.54 4.86
C LEU A 90 3.86 3.93 4.61
N ILE A 91 3.34 4.97 5.26
CA ILE A 91 3.87 6.33 5.15
C ILE A 91 5.32 6.40 5.66
N ASP A 92 5.63 5.71 6.76
CA ASP A 92 6.97 5.70 7.36
C ASP A 92 8.03 5.10 6.42
N ILE A 93 7.62 4.11 5.62
CA ILE A 93 8.50 3.47 4.62
C ILE A 93 8.27 3.95 3.19
N ARG A 94 7.48 5.01 2.96
CA ARG A 94 7.14 5.50 1.61
C ARG A 94 8.36 5.81 0.74
N TRP A 95 9.47 6.17 1.39
CA TRP A 95 10.74 6.46 0.71
C TRP A 95 11.29 5.24 -0.02
N ALA A 96 10.83 4.02 0.31
CA ALA A 96 11.19 2.76 -0.32
C ALA A 96 10.29 2.40 -1.52
N LEU A 97 9.25 3.18 -1.83
CA LEU A 97 8.36 3.00 -3.00
C LEU A 97 8.90 3.67 -4.28
N TRP A 98 10.21 3.88 -4.36
CA TRP A 98 10.89 4.48 -5.50
C TRP A 98 11.40 3.37 -6.42
N THR A 99 11.08 3.48 -7.71
CA THR A 99 11.73 2.77 -8.81
C THR A 99 12.26 3.75 -9.84
#